data_AF-A0A7W4B310-F1
#
_entry.id   AF-A0A7W4B310-F1
#
_cell.length_a   1.000
_cell.length_b   1.000
_cell.length_c   1.000
_cell.angle_alpha   90.00
_cell.angle_beta   90.00
_cell.angle_gamma   90.00
#
_symmetry.space_group_name_H-M   'P 1'
#
loop_
_entity.id
_entity.type
_entity.pdbx_description
1 polymer ?
#
loop_
_entity_poly.entity_id
_entity_poly.type
_entity_poly.pdbx_seq_one_letter_code
_entity_poly.pdbx_strand_id
1 'polypeptide(L)'
;KSKYLYQDYSLQVLLSGLRHHWRGNALASPYMKLIEVDKNQQLQKTLAAYLEHMGDIQTCANSLFIHRNTLRYRLDKIQTITNIDLHSFNGLLSLYLGQLIHQPSA
;
A
#
# COMPACT_ATOMS: atom_id res chain seq x y z
N LYS A 1 18.76 17.34 22.97
CA LYS A 1 17.34 17.74 22.84
C LYS A 1 16.90 17.35 21.42
N SER A 2 16.31 16.17 21.25
CA SER A 2 16.00 15.59 19.92
C SER A 2 14.97 16.42 19.17
N LYS A 3 15.40 17.11 18.10
CA LYS A 3 14.55 17.77 17.10
C LYS A 3 14.26 16.84 15.91
N TYR A 4 14.07 15.55 16.15
CA TYR A 4 13.89 14.54 15.09
C TYR A 4 12.41 14.20 14.80
N LEU A 5 11.45 14.74 15.55
CA LEU A 5 10.05 14.31 15.41
C LEU A 5 9.34 14.77 14.12
N TYR A 6 9.78 15.86 13.48
CA TYR A 6 9.03 16.45 12.36
C TYR A 6 9.51 16.01 10.98
N GLN A 7 10.83 15.91 10.75
CA GLN A 7 11.35 15.58 9.42
C GLN A 7 11.06 14.12 9.05
N ASP A 8 11.27 13.21 10.01
CA ASP A 8 11.12 11.76 9.80
C ASP A 8 9.63 11.33 9.69
N TYR A 9 8.71 12.13 10.23
CA TYR A 9 7.27 11.85 10.25
C TYR A 9 6.44 12.85 9.44
N SER A 10 7.08 13.73 8.66
CA SER A 10 6.43 14.80 7.89
C SER A 10 5.27 14.28 7.04
N LEU A 11 5.45 13.13 6.38
CA LEU A 11 4.41 12.47 5.60
C LEU A 11 3.22 12.03 6.47
N GLN A 12 3.47 11.40 7.61
CA GLN A 12 2.40 10.92 8.50
C GLN A 12 1.61 12.08 9.11
N VAL A 13 2.31 13.15 9.49
CA VAL A 13 1.70 14.39 9.98
C VAL A 13 0.82 15.02 8.88
N LEU A 14 1.33 15.13 7.65
CA LEU A 14 0.55 15.63 6.51
C LEU A 14 -0.71 14.79 6.27
N LEU A 15 -0.57 13.47 6.26
CA LEU A 15 -1.69 12.55 6.01
C LEU A 15 -2.72 12.55 7.14
N SER A 16 -2.31 12.82 8.39
CA SER A 16 -3.26 12.92 9.52
C SER A 16 -4.32 14.01 9.29
N GLY A 17 -3.95 15.15 8.69
CA GLY A 17 -4.88 16.21 8.30
C GLY A 17 -5.80 15.84 7.12
N LEU A 18 -5.44 14.82 6.34
CA LEU A 18 -6.23 14.36 5.20
C LEU A 18 -7.17 13.20 5.54
N ARG A 19 -6.94 12.47 6.64
CA ARG A 19 -7.63 11.22 7.01
C ARG A 19 -9.14 11.33 7.11
N HIS A 20 -9.66 12.48 7.56
CA HIS A 20 -11.09 12.73 7.69
C HIS A 20 -11.65 13.66 6.60
N HIS A 21 -10.86 13.92 5.55
CA HIS A 21 -11.23 14.79 4.46
C HIS A 21 -11.58 13.97 3.22
N TRP A 22 -12.49 14.48 2.38
CA TRP A 22 -12.90 13.78 1.15
C TRP A 22 -11.72 13.46 0.22
N ARG A 23 -10.68 14.30 0.23
CA ARG A 23 -9.44 14.10 -0.54
C ARG A 23 -8.66 12.87 -0.06
N GLY A 24 -8.57 12.66 1.26
CA GLY A 24 -7.94 11.47 1.82
C GLY A 24 -8.75 10.22 1.51
N ASN A 25 -10.07 10.28 1.60
CA ASN A 25 -10.95 9.18 1.22
C ASN A 25 -10.84 8.84 -0.28
N ALA A 26 -10.80 9.85 -1.15
CA ALA A 26 -10.62 9.65 -2.58
C ALA A 26 -9.26 9.01 -2.90
N LEU A 27 -8.19 9.45 -2.23
CA LEU A 27 -6.85 8.88 -2.36
C LEU A 27 -6.77 7.44 -1.84
N ALA A 28 -7.44 7.15 -0.73
CA ALA A 28 -7.46 5.81 -0.13
C ALA A 28 -8.44 4.85 -0.81
N SER A 29 -9.35 5.35 -1.67
CA SER A 29 -10.42 4.55 -2.28
C SER A 29 -9.93 3.26 -2.96
N PRO A 30 -8.85 3.26 -3.77
CA PRO A 30 -8.35 2.02 -4.36
C PRO A 30 -7.92 0.99 -3.31
N TYR A 31 -7.22 1.43 -2.26
CA TYR A 31 -6.78 0.56 -1.17
C TYR A 31 -7.95 0.06 -0.32
N MET A 32 -8.97 0.90 -0.08
CA MET A 32 -10.19 0.50 0.63
C MET A 32 -10.94 -0.62 -0.11
N LYS A 33 -11.07 -0.54 -1.45
CA LYS A 33 -11.63 -1.63 -2.26
C LYS A 33 -10.88 -2.94 -2.09
N LEU A 34 -9.55 -2.88 -1.98
CA LEU A 34 -8.73 -4.06 -1.72
C LEU A 34 -9.07 -4.70 -0.37
N ILE A 35 -9.16 -3.90 0.69
CA ILE A 35 -9.50 -4.39 2.05
C ILE A 35 -10.90 -4.99 2.09
N GLU A 36 -11.86 -4.38 1.39
CA GLU A 36 -13.23 -4.87 1.35
C GLU A 36 -13.32 -6.27 0.75
N VAL A 37 -12.56 -6.56 -0.31
CA VAL A 37 -12.56 -7.86 -1.00
C VAL A 37 -11.64 -8.88 -0.30
N ASP A 38 -10.48 -8.47 0.20
CA ASP A 38 -9.42 -9.34 0.72
C ASP A 38 -9.59 -9.67 2.20
N LYS A 39 -10.63 -10.47 2.53
CA LYS A 39 -10.98 -10.82 3.92
C LYS A 39 -9.88 -11.57 4.68
N ASN A 40 -9.04 -12.34 4.00
CA ASN A 40 -7.93 -13.08 4.60
C ASN A 40 -6.60 -12.30 4.64
N GLN A 41 -6.60 -11.03 4.21
CA GLN A 41 -5.44 -10.14 4.17
C GLN A 41 -4.27 -10.64 3.32
N GLN A 42 -4.49 -11.63 2.44
CA GLN A 42 -3.44 -12.23 1.64
C GLN A 42 -2.91 -11.25 0.58
N LEU A 43 -3.82 -10.55 -0.08
CA LEU A 43 -3.46 -9.55 -1.08
C LEU A 43 -2.90 -8.29 -0.43
N GLN A 44 -3.41 -7.89 0.73
CA GLN A 44 -2.87 -6.79 1.52
C GLN A 44 -1.40 -7.05 1.92
N LYS A 45 -1.09 -8.24 2.44
CA LYS A 45 0.29 -8.64 2.76
C LYS A 45 1.18 -8.69 1.52
N THR A 46 0.63 -9.14 0.39
CA THR A 46 1.34 -9.19 -0.88
C THR A 46 1.69 -7.79 -1.37
N LEU A 47 0.75 -6.85 -1.31
CA LEU A 47 0.97 -5.45 -1.66
C LEU A 47 2.00 -4.79 -0.74
N ALA A 48 1.92 -5.03 0.57
CA ALA A 48 2.88 -4.49 1.54
C ALA A 48 4.31 -4.96 1.23
N ALA A 49 4.51 -6.26 1.00
CA ALA A 49 5.82 -6.80 0.62
C ALA A 49 6.29 -6.27 -0.74
N TYR A 50 5.38 -6.09 -1.71
CA TYR A 50 5.72 -5.53 -3.01
C TYR A 50 6.21 -4.07 -2.91
N LEU A 51 5.56 -3.27 -2.06
CA LEU A 51 5.97 -1.89 -1.77
C LEU A 51 7.29 -1.84 -1.00
N GLU A 52 7.47 -2.69 0.02
CA GLU A 52 8.69 -2.77 0.83
C GLU A 52 9.92 -3.13 -0.03
N HIS A 53 9.75 -4.04 -0.98
CA HIS A 53 10.80 -4.47 -1.91
C HIS A 53 10.85 -3.64 -3.21
N MET A 54 10.24 -2.46 -3.25
CA MET A 54 10.30 -1.53 -4.39
C MET A 54 9.93 -2.17 -5.73
N GLY A 55 8.99 -3.11 -5.71
CA GLY A 55 8.49 -3.81 -6.88
C GLY A 55 9.36 -4.97 -7.39
N ASP A 56 10.44 -5.32 -6.69
CA ASP A 56 11.28 -6.46 -7.07
C ASP A 56 10.55 -7.79 -6.80
N ILE A 57 10.26 -8.51 -7.89
CA ILE A 57 9.45 -9.73 -7.86
C ILE A 57 10.15 -10.86 -7.11
N GLN A 58 11.48 -10.97 -7.21
CA GLN A 58 12.20 -12.12 -6.66
C GLN A 58 12.32 -12.01 -5.14
N THR A 59 12.73 -10.85 -4.64
CA THR A 59 12.84 -10.55 -3.22
C THR A 59 11.48 -10.57 -2.53
N CYS A 60 10.44 -10.01 -3.15
CA CYS A 60 9.07 -10.09 -2.65
C CYS A 60 8.53 -11.52 -2.59
N ALA A 61 8.77 -12.34 -3.61
CA ALA A 61 8.36 -13.74 -3.60
C ALA A 61 9.07 -14.52 -2.47
N ASN A 62 10.37 -14.26 -2.29
CA ASN A 62 11.17 -14.86 -1.23
C ASN A 62 10.69 -14.45 0.17
N SER A 63 10.40 -13.17 0.42
CA SER A 63 9.95 -12.70 1.74
C SER A 63 8.56 -13.22 2.12
N LEU A 64 7.72 -13.48 1.13
CA LEU A 64 6.41 -14.10 1.30
C LEU A 64 6.45 -15.63 1.33
N PHE A 65 7.61 -16.26 1.14
CA PHE A 65 7.78 -17.72 1.01
C PHE A 65 6.86 -18.34 -0.05
N ILE A 66 6.70 -17.66 -1.20
CA ILE A 66 5.89 -18.14 -2.33
C ILE A 66 6.69 -18.16 -3.62
N HIS A 67 6.17 -18.87 -4.61
CA HIS A 67 6.75 -18.84 -5.96
C HIS A 67 6.41 -17.52 -6.67
N ARG A 68 7.32 -17.04 -7.54
CA ARG A 68 7.14 -15.81 -8.33
C ARG A 68 5.84 -15.79 -9.15
N ASN A 69 5.38 -16.93 -9.66
CA ASN A 69 4.14 -17.00 -10.44
C ASN A 69 2.92 -16.75 -9.55
N THR A 70 2.93 -17.27 -8.32
CA THR A 70 1.89 -17.01 -7.34
C THR A 70 1.88 -15.53 -6.95
N LEU A 71 3.06 -14.91 -6.81
CA LEU A 71 3.17 -13.47 -6.58
C LEU A 71 2.53 -12.68 -7.73
N ARG A 72 2.92 -12.95 -8.99
CA ARG A 72 2.38 -12.27 -10.18
C ARG A 72 0.85 -12.39 -10.24
N TYR A 73 0.31 -13.59 -10.05
CA TYR A 73 -1.14 -13.79 -10.01
C TYR A 73 -1.83 -12.93 -8.94
N ARG A 74 -1.24 -12.83 -7.74
CA ARG A 74 -1.78 -11.98 -6.67
C ARG A 74 -1.69 -10.49 -7.03
N LEU A 75 -0.60 -10.05 -7.65
CA LEU A 75 -0.43 -8.67 -8.12
C LEU A 75 -1.44 -8.32 -9.23
N ASP A 76 -1.65 -9.20 -10.20
CA ASP A 76 -2.67 -9.03 -11.25
C ASP A 76 -4.07 -8.90 -10.65
N LYS A 77 -4.36 -9.72 -9.62
CA LYS A 77 -5.62 -9.64 -8.88
C LYS A 77 -5.75 -8.32 -8.12
N ILE A 78 -4.68 -7.81 -7.50
CA ILE A 78 -4.66 -6.50 -6.85
C ILE A 78 -4.94 -5.40 -7.88
N GLN A 79 -4.29 -5.42 -9.06
CA GLN A 79 -4.55 -4.47 -10.14
C GLN A 79 -6.01 -4.49 -10.57
N THR A 80 -6.59 -5.69 -10.72
CA THR A 80 -7.99 -5.86 -11.11
C THR A 80 -8.96 -5.28 -10.08
N ILE A 81 -8.73 -5.52 -8.78
CA ILE A 81 -9.60 -5.02 -7.70
C ILE A 81 -9.49 -3.51 -7.54
N THR A 82 -8.26 -2.99 -7.58
CA THR A 82 -7.98 -1.58 -7.29
C THR A 82 -8.13 -0.68 -8.53
N ASN A 83 -8.11 -1.27 -9.72
CA ASN A 83 -8.00 -0.59 -11.02
C ASN A 83 -6.79 0.36 -11.08
N ILE A 84 -5.70 -0.02 -10.43
CA ILE A 84 -4.44 0.71 -10.38
C ILE A 84 -3.36 -0.08 -11.12
N ASP A 85 -2.52 0.63 -11.87
CA ASP A 85 -1.32 0.06 -12.47
C ASP A 85 -0.19 -0.01 -11.43
N LEU A 86 0.22 -1.23 -11.04
CA LEU A 86 1.30 -1.48 -10.09
C LEU A 86 2.70 -1.29 -10.70
N HIS A 87 2.82 -1.13 -12.02
CA HIS A 87 4.08 -0.83 -12.68
C HIS A 87 4.34 0.67 -12.78
N SER A 88 3.33 1.50 -12.50
CA SER A 88 3.44 2.94 -12.46
C SER A 88 3.81 3.43 -11.06
N PHE A 89 4.79 4.32 -10.98
CA PHE A 89 5.14 5.00 -9.73
C PHE A 89 3.92 5.69 -9.09
N ASN A 90 3.10 6.38 -9.90
CA ASN A 90 1.89 7.05 -9.40
C ASN A 90 0.87 6.04 -8.86
N GLY A 91 0.76 4.87 -9.49
CA GLY A 91 -0.13 3.81 -9.03
C GLY A 91 0.33 3.21 -7.71
N LEU A 92 1.61 2.86 -7.60
CA LEU A 92 2.20 2.37 -6.35
C LEU A 92 2.10 3.39 -5.23
N LEU A 93 2.42 4.66 -5.51
CA LEU A 93 2.31 5.74 -4.53
C LEU A 93 0.88 5.92 -4.05
N SER A 94 -0.10 5.87 -4.95
CA SER A 94 -1.53 5.94 -4.60
C SER A 94 -1.93 4.87 -3.59
N LEU A 95 -1.53 3.62 -3.84
CA LEU A 95 -1.82 2.50 -2.94
C LEU A 95 -1.06 2.58 -1.61
N TYR A 96 0.20 3.03 -1.63
CA TYR A 96 0.99 3.25 -0.43
C TYR A 96 0.38 4.34 0.47
N LEU A 97 -0.02 5.48 -0.11
CA LEU A 97 -0.66 6.55 0.64
C LEU A 97 -2.04 6.10 1.16
N GLY A 98 -2.80 5.35 0.38
CA GLY A 98 -4.06 4.74 0.82
C GLY A 98 -3.86 3.81 2.02
N GLN A 99 -2.81 2.99 2.00
CA GLN A 99 -2.41 2.15 3.13
C GLN A 99 -2.11 2.97 4.38
N LEU A 100 -1.32 4.04 4.27
CA LEU A 100 -0.97 4.90 5.41
C LEU A 100 -2.19 5.67 5.97
N ILE A 101 -3.12 6.10 5.12
CA ILE A 101 -4.34 6.78 5.57
C ILE A 101 -5.24 5.83 6.36
N HIS A 102 -5.36 4.59 5.89
CA HIS A 102 -6.20 3.57 6.53
C HIS A 102 -5.58 3.01 7.83
N GLN A 103 -4.25 2.86 7.90
CA GLN A 103 -3.62 2.40 9.13
C GLN A 103 -3.77 3.46 10.24
N PRO A 104 -4.40 3.13 11.38
CA PRO A 104 -4.40 4.02 12.53
C PRO A 104 -2.94 4.25 12.94
N SER A 105 -2.55 5.51 13.07
CA SER A 105 -1.26 5.85 13.68
C SER A 105 -1.23 5.23 15.07
N ALA A 106 -0.21 4.40 15.34
CA ALA A 106 0.09 3.92 16.68
C ALA A 106 0.41 5.10 17.61
#